data_AF-A0A9E0L2A6-F1
#
_entry.id   AF-A0A9E0L2A6-F1
#
_cell.length_a   1.000
_cell.length_b   1.000
_cell.length_c   1.000
_cell.angle_alpha   90.00
_cell.angle_beta   90.00
_cell.angle_gamma   90.00
#
_symmetry.space_group_name_H-M   'P 1'
#
loop_
_entity.id
_entity.type
_entity.pdbx_description
1 polymer ?
#
loop_
_entity_poly.entity_id
_entity_poly.type
_entity_poly.pdbx_seq_one_letter_code
_entity_poly.pdbx_strand_id
1 'polypeptide(L)'
;MIRALAVAALLLLLAACGRGDLMGPFAETQAPPALSPRFYPPEGWAWGFIETGGKPAQRYGVAAGWRAPKATVVILPGYGESAEAWFETASGLIRRGYTVWILERAGQGGSGRYTLPRDLGF
;
A
#
# COMPACT_ATOMS: atom_id res chain seq x y z
N MET A 1 -41.17 -22.75 7.50
CA MET A 1 -40.97 -21.70 6.47
C MET A 1 -40.32 -20.44 7.04
N ILE A 2 -40.84 -19.84 8.12
CA ILE A 2 -40.30 -18.60 8.73
C ILE A 2 -38.82 -18.72 9.16
N ARG A 3 -38.41 -19.85 9.75
CA ARG A 3 -37.01 -20.08 10.17
C ARG A 3 -36.02 -20.15 9.01
N ALA A 4 -36.43 -20.73 7.87
CA ALA A 4 -35.57 -20.81 6.69
C ALA A 4 -35.37 -19.43 6.05
N LEU A 5 -36.41 -18.60 6.02
CA LEU A 5 -36.34 -17.21 5.56
C LEU A 5 -35.46 -16.34 6.47
N ALA A 6 -35.54 -16.54 7.79
CA ALA A 6 -34.69 -15.83 8.75
C ALA A 6 -33.20 -16.19 8.59
N VAL A 7 -32.87 -17.47 8.38
CA VAL A 7 -31.49 -17.90 8.14
C VAL A 7 -30.96 -17.38 6.80
N ALA A 8 -31.78 -17.41 5.75
CA ALA A 8 -31.40 -16.86 4.44
C ALA A 8 -31.14 -15.34 4.51
N ALA A 9 -31.98 -14.59 5.23
CA ALA A 9 -31.79 -13.15 5.45
C ALA A 9 -30.51 -12.85 6.24
N LEU A 10 -30.20 -13.65 7.27
CA LEU A 10 -28.98 -13.51 8.05
C LEU A 10 -27.72 -13.78 7.21
N LEU A 11 -27.75 -14.81 6.36
CA LEU A 11 -26.64 -15.13 5.45
C LEU A 11 -26.44 -14.03 4.39
N LEU A 12 -27.52 -13.44 3.87
CA LEU A 12 -27.45 -12.30 2.94
C LEU A 12 -26.87 -11.04 3.59
N LEU A 13 -27.23 -10.74 4.85
CA LEU A 13 -26.66 -9.63 5.60
C LEU A 13 -25.16 -9.83 5.86
N LEU A 14 -24.74 -11.05 6.23
CA LEU A 14 -23.33 -11.38 6.42
C LEU A 14 -22.52 -11.30 5.12
N ALA A 15 -23.09 -11.70 3.98
CA ALA A 15 -22.45 -11.57 2.67
C ALA A 15 -22.35 -10.11 2.17
N ALA A 16 -23.27 -9.24 2.60
CA ALA A 16 -23.30 -7.83 2.20
C ALA A 16 -22.24 -6.97 2.91
N CYS A 17 -21.81 -7.34 4.12
CA CYS A 17 -20.80 -6.60 4.88
C CYS A 17 -19.36 -6.74 4.33
N GLY A 18 -19.10 -7.65 3.38
CA GLY A 18 -17.75 -7.90 2.87
C GLY A 18 -17.36 -7.14 1.60
N ARG A 19 -18.24 -6.33 1.01
CA ARG A 19 -18.00 -5.71 -0.32
C ARG A 19 -17.42 -4.29 -0.28
N GLY A 20 -17.44 -3.61 0.87
CA GLY A 20 -17.02 -2.20 0.99
C GLY A 20 -15.52 -1.97 0.84
N ASP A 21 -14.71 -2.96 1.22
CA ASP A 21 -13.24 -2.84 1.31
C ASP A 21 -12.48 -3.47 0.13
N LEU A 22 -13.18 -4.02 -0.87
CA LEU A 22 -12.52 -4.73 -1.97
C LEU A 22 -11.63 -3.84 -2.85
N MET A 23 -11.74 -2.51 -2.74
CA MET A 23 -11.01 -1.52 -3.55
C MET A 23 -10.58 -0.28 -2.74
N GLY A 24 -10.46 -0.41 -1.41
CA GLY A 24 -9.94 0.66 -0.55
C GLY A 24 -8.41 0.75 -0.61
N PRO A 25 -7.81 1.87 -0.16
CA PRO A 25 -6.36 1.91 0.07
C PRO A 25 -5.95 0.82 1.07
N PHE A 26 -4.81 0.18 0.84
CA PHE A 26 -4.27 -0.84 1.74
C PHE A 26 -2.82 -0.53 2.08
N ALA A 27 -2.46 -0.61 3.35
CA ALA A 27 -1.12 -0.23 3.80
C ALA A 27 -0.09 -1.33 3.52
N GLU A 28 -0.45 -2.58 3.83
CA GLU A 28 0.52 -3.67 3.90
C GLU A 28 0.88 -4.25 2.52
N THR A 29 2.16 -4.61 2.38
CA THR A 29 2.63 -5.33 1.19
C THR A 29 2.06 -6.75 1.14
N GLN A 30 1.55 -7.14 -0.03
CA GLN A 30 1.13 -8.51 -0.33
C GLN A 30 2.16 -9.21 -1.22
N ALA A 31 3.33 -9.50 -0.66
CA ALA A 31 4.42 -10.11 -1.41
C ALA A 31 4.16 -11.61 -1.68
N PRO A 32 4.31 -12.09 -2.93
CA PRO A 32 4.22 -13.52 -3.22
C PRO A 32 5.36 -14.30 -2.53
N PRO A 33 5.10 -15.54 -2.10
CA PRO A 33 6.05 -16.33 -1.30
C PRO A 33 7.30 -16.76 -2.07
N ALA A 34 7.30 -16.68 -3.40
CA ALA A 34 8.42 -17.09 -4.25
C ALA A 34 9.49 -16.00 -4.44
N LEU A 35 9.33 -14.81 -3.84
CA LEU A 35 10.29 -13.73 -3.99
C LEU A 35 11.56 -13.96 -3.17
N SER A 36 12.70 -13.62 -3.77
CA SER A 36 13.98 -13.58 -3.06
C SER A 36 13.93 -12.54 -1.92
N PRO A 37 14.57 -12.78 -0.76
CA PRO A 37 14.45 -11.90 0.40
C PRO A 37 14.82 -10.44 0.20
N ARG A 38 15.71 -10.16 -0.76
CA ARG A 38 16.10 -8.80 -1.17
C ARG A 38 14.96 -7.92 -1.72
N PHE A 39 13.83 -8.54 -2.07
CA PHE A 39 12.62 -7.87 -2.56
C PHE A 39 11.54 -7.71 -1.48
N TYR A 40 11.83 -8.04 -0.22
CA TYR A 40 10.96 -7.73 0.91
C TYR A 40 11.21 -6.31 1.43
N PRO A 41 10.27 -5.75 2.22
CA PRO A 41 10.47 -4.46 2.86
C PRO A 41 11.80 -4.37 3.61
N PRO A 42 12.48 -3.20 3.57
CA PRO A 42 13.68 -2.98 4.37
C PRO A 42 13.44 -3.20 5.88
N GLU A 43 14.52 -3.42 6.62
CA GLU A 43 14.44 -3.43 8.09
C GLU A 43 13.90 -2.08 8.61
N GLY A 44 13.00 -2.14 9.59
CA GLY A 44 12.37 -0.95 10.17
C GLY A 44 11.36 -0.25 9.26
N TRP A 45 10.91 -0.91 8.19
CA TRP A 45 9.89 -0.38 7.28
C TRP A 45 8.56 -0.17 7.98
N ALA A 46 7.98 1.03 7.79
CA ALA A 46 6.67 1.40 8.27
C ALA A 46 5.81 1.95 7.13
N TRP A 47 4.55 1.53 7.08
CA TRP A 47 3.55 2.06 6.16
C TRP A 47 2.75 3.19 6.80
N GLY A 48 2.27 4.09 5.96
CA GLY A 48 1.31 5.11 6.36
C GLY A 48 0.57 5.68 5.17
N PHE A 49 -0.37 6.57 5.47
CA PHE A 49 -1.11 7.34 4.49
C PHE A 49 -0.93 8.83 4.71
N ILE A 50 -0.95 9.58 3.62
CA ILE A 50 -1.01 11.03 3.64
C ILE A 50 -2.20 11.52 2.82
N GLU A 51 -2.98 12.41 3.41
CA GLU A 51 -4.07 13.12 2.75
C GLU A 51 -3.52 14.38 2.06
N THR A 52 -3.91 14.60 0.80
CA THR A 52 -3.38 15.74 0.01
C THR A 52 -4.50 16.47 -0.73
N GLY A 53 -5.13 17.42 -0.06
CA GLY A 53 -6.26 18.18 -0.62
C GLY A 53 -7.43 17.26 -0.97
N GLY A 54 -8.09 17.51 -2.10
CA GLY A 54 -9.22 16.70 -2.57
C GLY A 54 -8.84 15.39 -3.28
N LYS A 55 -7.62 14.88 -3.09
CA LYS A 55 -7.16 13.63 -3.70
C LYS A 55 -7.43 12.45 -2.76
N PRO A 56 -7.59 11.23 -3.30
CA PRO A 56 -7.56 10.02 -2.49
C PRO A 56 -6.31 9.92 -1.62
N ALA A 57 -6.44 9.23 -0.49
CA ALA A 57 -5.35 8.91 0.42
C ALA A 57 -4.16 8.31 -0.33
N GLN A 58 -2.96 8.83 -0.10
CA GLN A 58 -1.74 8.36 -0.75
C GLN A 58 -0.93 7.52 0.21
N ARG A 59 -0.58 6.29 -0.18
CA ARG A 59 0.25 5.41 0.61
C ARG A 59 1.70 5.84 0.50
N TYR A 60 2.40 5.84 1.63
CA TYR A 60 3.84 5.92 1.66
C TYR A 60 4.41 4.84 2.55
N GLY A 61 5.66 4.48 2.28
CA GLY A 61 6.46 3.72 3.23
C GLY A 61 7.77 4.42 3.54
N VAL A 62 8.27 4.22 4.75
CA VAL A 62 9.47 4.86 5.27
C VAL A 62 10.31 3.88 6.06
N ALA A 63 11.62 3.97 5.91
CA ALA A 63 12.57 3.38 6.83
C ALA A 63 13.82 4.25 6.96
N ALA A 64 14.49 4.09 8.09
CA ALA A 64 15.79 4.68 8.37
C ALA A 64 16.70 3.61 8.99
N GLY A 65 18.01 3.77 8.80
CA GLY A 65 18.97 3.00 9.59
C GLY A 65 19.02 3.48 11.04
N TRP A 66 19.74 2.74 11.88
CA TRP A 66 19.90 3.04 13.31
C TRP A 66 20.77 4.27 13.63
N ARG A 67 21.51 4.80 12.64
CA ARG A 67 22.37 5.99 12.79
C ARG A 67 21.65 7.24 12.32
N ALA A 68 22.13 8.40 12.76
CA ALA A 68 21.70 9.68 12.21
C ALA A 68 21.85 9.68 10.67
N PRO A 69 20.78 9.99 9.92
CA PRO A 69 20.79 9.90 8.46
C PRO A 69 21.64 11.02 7.84
N LYS A 70 22.36 10.69 6.76
CA LYS A 70 23.11 11.66 5.94
C LYS A 70 22.19 12.64 5.22
N ALA A 71 21.05 12.13 4.75
CA ALA A 71 19.99 12.89 4.11
C ALA A 71 18.72 12.03 4.05
N THR A 72 17.62 12.68 3.68
CA THR A 72 16.37 12.01 3.31
C THR A 72 16.30 11.88 1.79
N VAL A 73 15.99 10.69 1.31
CA VAL A 73 15.71 10.40 -0.10
C VAL A 73 14.22 10.11 -0.24
N VAL A 74 13.56 10.83 -1.15
CA VAL A 74 12.16 10.59 -1.51
C VAL A 74 12.12 9.99 -2.90
N ILE A 75 11.59 8.77 -3.00
CA ILE A 75 11.38 8.06 -4.25
C ILE A 75 9.92 8.26 -4.65
N LEU A 76 9.72 8.72 -5.89
CA LEU A 76 8.41 8.91 -6.51
C LEU A 76 8.29 7.91 -7.66
N PRO A 77 7.62 6.75 -7.46
CA PRO A 77 7.49 5.73 -8.50
C PRO A 77 6.83 6.26 -9.78
N GLY A 78 7.09 5.58 -10.89
CA GLY A 78 6.46 5.83 -12.18
C GLY A 78 4.95 5.59 -12.19
N TYR A 79 4.32 5.72 -13.35
CA TYR A 79 2.93 5.30 -13.53
C TYR A 79 2.88 3.77 -13.66
N GLY A 80 1.98 3.12 -12.93
CA GLY A 80 1.86 1.65 -12.86
C GLY A 80 2.92 0.97 -11.98
N GLU A 81 3.78 1.73 -11.31
CA GLU A 81 4.75 1.18 -10.37
C GLU A 81 4.24 1.26 -8.93
N SER A 82 4.55 0.23 -8.14
CA SER A 82 4.31 0.21 -6.70
C SER A 82 5.60 0.47 -5.90
N ALA A 83 5.45 0.81 -4.63
CA ALA A 83 6.57 1.02 -3.73
C ALA A 83 7.44 -0.24 -3.55
N GLU A 84 6.83 -1.42 -3.64
CA GLU A 84 7.49 -2.72 -3.52
C GLU A 84 8.61 -2.92 -4.56
N ALA A 85 8.45 -2.37 -5.78
CA ALA A 85 9.46 -2.44 -6.83
C ALA A 85 10.79 -1.76 -6.43
N TRP A 86 10.76 -0.90 -5.40
CA TRP A 86 11.87 -0.08 -4.97
C TRP A 86 12.54 -0.56 -3.68
N PHE A 87 12.11 -1.68 -3.08
CA PHE A 87 12.66 -2.15 -1.79
C PHE A 87 14.13 -2.53 -1.82
N GLU A 88 14.62 -3.15 -2.91
CA GLU A 88 16.05 -3.48 -3.03
C GLU A 88 16.90 -2.19 -3.05
N THR A 89 16.45 -1.19 -3.81
CA THR A 89 17.07 0.14 -3.88
C THR A 89 17.01 0.85 -2.53
N ALA A 90 15.85 0.86 -1.88
CA ALA A 90 15.66 1.46 -0.56
C ALA A 90 16.59 0.83 0.47
N SER A 91 16.66 -0.50 0.51
CA SER A 91 17.58 -1.23 1.39
C SER A 91 19.04 -0.85 1.12
N GLY A 92 19.43 -0.69 -0.14
CA GLY A 92 20.77 -0.22 -0.52
C GLY A 92 21.08 1.20 -0.05
N LEU A 93 20.11 2.10 -0.14
CA LEU A 93 20.24 3.48 0.35
C LEU A 93 20.28 3.54 1.88
N ILE A 94 19.43 2.77 2.56
CA ILE A 94 19.42 2.69 4.03
C ILE A 94 20.77 2.17 4.56
N ARG A 95 21.33 1.12 3.94
CA ARG A 95 22.69 0.63 4.27
C ARG A 95 23.78 1.68 4.07
N ARG A 96 23.59 2.63 3.15
CA ARG A 96 24.51 3.75 2.92
C ARG A 96 24.29 4.93 3.87
N GLY A 97 23.28 4.86 4.75
CA GLY A 97 23.01 5.85 5.80
C GLY A 97 21.98 6.91 5.42
N TYR A 98 21.03 6.60 4.53
CA TYR A 98 19.94 7.51 4.18
C TYR A 98 18.62 7.07 4.83
N THR A 99 17.76 8.04 5.17
CA THR A 99 16.33 7.77 5.39
C THR A 99 15.66 7.72 4.03
N VAL A 100 14.83 6.71 3.77
CA VAL A 100 14.16 6.54 2.49
C VAL A 100 12.65 6.59 2.70
N TRP A 101 12.00 7.43 1.89
CA TRP A 101 10.55 7.49 1.74
C TRP A 101 10.20 7.05 0.33
N ILE A 102 9.16 6.25 0.18
CA ILE A 102 8.57 5.92 -1.12
C ILE A 102 7.11 6.33 -1.07
N LEU A 103 6.70 7.25 -1.93
CA LEU A 103 5.34 7.78 -1.98
C LEU A 103 4.62 7.27 -3.24
N GLU A 104 3.56 6.51 -3.05
CA GLU A 104 2.66 6.11 -4.14
C GLU A 104 1.64 7.23 -4.38
N ARG A 105 1.57 7.72 -5.61
CA ARG A 105 0.59 8.76 -5.97
C ARG A 105 -0.84 8.23 -5.85
N ALA A 106 -1.79 9.15 -5.74
CA ALA A 106 -3.20 8.82 -5.80
C ALA A 106 -3.51 8.00 -7.05
N GLY A 107 -4.32 6.95 -6.89
CA GLY A 107 -4.66 6.02 -7.94
C GLY A 107 -3.60 4.99 -8.30
N GLN A 108 -2.51 4.85 -7.54
CA GLN A 108 -1.41 3.92 -7.81
C GLN A 108 -1.12 3.02 -6.61
N GLY A 109 -0.69 1.78 -6.87
CA GLY A 109 -0.31 0.84 -5.81
C GLY A 109 -1.41 0.65 -4.75
N GLY A 110 -1.03 0.77 -3.48
CA GLY A 110 -1.92 0.70 -2.32
C GLY A 110 -2.59 2.03 -1.96
N SER A 111 -2.36 3.11 -2.71
CA SER A 111 -3.11 4.36 -2.55
C SER A 111 -4.57 4.22 -2.97
N GLY A 112 -5.41 5.11 -2.44
CA GLY A 112 -6.82 5.18 -2.82
C GLY A 112 -6.98 5.48 -4.31
N ARG A 113 -7.97 4.85 -4.94
CA ARG A 113 -8.33 5.09 -6.35
C ARG A 113 -9.29 6.26 -6.46
N TYR A 114 -9.18 7.02 -7.55
CA TYR A 114 -10.26 7.91 -7.95
C TYR A 114 -11.45 7.06 -8.42
N THR A 115 -12.66 7.58 -8.25
CA THR A 115 -13.91 6.86 -8.55
C THR A 115 -14.21 6.72 -10.06
N LEU A 116 -13.33 7.21 -10.95
CA LEU A 116 -13.56 7.22 -12.39
C LEU A 116 -12.82 6.06 -13.09
N PRO A 117 -13.38 5.50 -14.19
CA PRO A 117 -12.81 4.33 -14.89
C PRO A 117 -11.39 4.51 -15.45
N ARG A 118 -10.88 5.75 -15.50
CA ARG A 118 -9.62 6.11 -16.14
C ARG A 118 -8.38 5.84 -15.27
N ASP A 119 -8.59 5.41 -14.03
CA ASP A 119 -7.54 5.20 -13.02
C ASP A 119 -7.17 3.73 -12.81
N LEU A 120 -7.57 2.86 -13.74
CA LEU A 120 -7.11 1.47 -13.85
C LEU A 120 -5.73 1.41 -14.51
N GLY A 121 -4.76 2.18 -13.99
CA GLY A 121 -3.37 1.75 -14.13
C GLY A 121 -3.29 0.36 -13.52
N PHE A 122 -3.04 -0.62 -14.39
CA PHE A 122 -3.22 -2.07 -14.21
C PHE A 122 -2.94 -2.58 -12.79
#